data_AF-A0A496ANG4-F1
#
_entry.id   AF-A0A496ANG4-F1
#
_cell.length_a   1.000
_cell.length_b   1.000
_cell.length_c   1.000
_cell.angle_alpha   90.00
_cell.angle_beta   90.00
_cell.angle_gamma   90.00
#
_symmetry.space_group_name_H-M   'P 1'
#
loop_
_entity.id
_entity.type
_entity.pdbx_description
1 polymer ?
#
loop_
_entity_poly.entity_id
_entity_poly.type
_entity_poly.pdbx_seq_one_letter_code
_entity_poly.pdbx_strand_id
1 'polypeptide(L)'
;MRFMSNRIASYLVFCLIGLLFASPASAFIEREYTIREVLDACTNIVFGTIESVDRGRLRGVVTVEKDVKGKSELKEIKMNFATGHYKRGTSPQKLVKLLKPGMPIIVFYREHYGIDSMCFIDDTWFQMRAYRGRYGAGGWWTFTHIDPMMSRTFEGKTKAFQKIVRDMLAGKMWVAAPKNAVKVLVLTGNSTYPTWGQTPVYTNVATYEYQALRSVKEVGKRAIVYELTKEHALPQLKNADILWIGYEEISSYGRYLLSSKVEQKVKTFVKNGGVVVVAGQDSSPEKPCATGWLQGDKLIGVESSPTQDFVVTEAGRSLFTTPNRIVSGKIFADDAWMGWDRDDTIFATTKDNKELVVGARQYGKGLYIITSLRNDSQYTTSVNKPLIENIVHYAVSQLK
;
A
#
# COMPACT_ATOMS: atom_id res chain seq x y z
N MET A 1 4.03 62.99 1.31
CA MET A 1 4.34 61.69 1.97
C MET A 1 3.15 60.90 2.52
N ARG A 2 1.89 61.39 2.52
CA ARG A 2 0.73 60.63 3.04
C ARG A 2 0.03 59.66 2.07
N PHE A 3 0.26 59.79 0.75
CA PHE A 3 -0.42 58.95 -0.26
C PHE A 3 0.27 57.59 -0.55
N MET A 4 1.55 57.40 -0.20
CA MET A 4 2.24 56.12 -0.42
C MET A 4 1.94 55.07 0.67
N SER A 5 1.58 55.49 1.88
CA SER A 5 1.30 54.59 3.02
C SER A 5 0.02 53.76 2.83
N ASN A 6 -1.05 54.35 2.27
CA ASN A 6 -2.32 53.65 2.08
C ASN A 6 -2.25 52.56 1.02
N ARG A 7 -1.45 52.75 -0.04
CA ARG A 7 -1.31 51.71 -1.08
C ARG A 7 -0.61 50.47 -0.54
N ILE A 8 0.43 50.64 0.27
CA ILE A 8 1.17 49.54 0.91
C ILE A 8 0.26 48.76 1.87
N ALA A 9 -0.56 49.45 2.66
CA ALA A 9 -1.52 48.81 3.56
C ALA A 9 -2.59 48.01 2.78
N SER A 10 -3.12 48.57 1.69
CA SER A 10 -4.08 47.84 0.84
C SER A 10 -3.46 46.60 0.17
N TYR A 11 -2.21 46.68 -0.33
CA TYR A 11 -1.53 45.51 -0.88
C TYR A 11 -1.26 44.43 0.18
N LEU A 12 -0.90 44.82 1.41
CA LEU A 12 -0.72 43.88 2.52
C LEU A 12 -2.02 43.17 2.89
N VAL A 13 -3.15 43.89 2.96
CA VAL A 13 -4.47 43.29 3.25
C VAL A 13 -4.89 42.32 2.15
N PHE A 14 -4.72 42.69 0.88
CA PHE A 14 -5.02 41.77 -0.23
C PHE A 14 -4.10 40.53 -0.25
N CYS A 15 -2.82 40.66 0.09
CA CYS A 15 -1.91 39.51 0.25
C CYS A 15 -2.30 38.61 1.42
N LEU A 16 -2.70 39.17 2.57
CA LEU A 16 -3.17 38.41 3.74
C LEU A 16 -4.47 37.66 3.44
N ILE A 17 -5.41 38.29 2.73
CA ILE A 17 -6.63 37.63 2.25
C ILE A 17 -6.27 36.49 1.28
N GLY A 18 -5.33 36.70 0.37
CA GLY A 18 -4.84 35.65 -0.54
C GLY A 18 -4.23 34.43 0.17
N LEU A 19 -3.55 34.64 1.31
CA LEU A 19 -3.00 33.55 2.12
C LEU A 19 -4.08 32.78 2.90
N LEU A 20 -5.19 33.42 3.27
CA LEU A 20 -6.34 32.77 3.90
C LEU A 20 -7.14 31.87 2.93
N PHE A 21 -7.02 32.12 1.62
CA PHE A 21 -7.66 31.32 0.57
C PHE A 21 -6.66 30.46 -0.23
N ALA A 22 -5.42 30.33 0.24
CA ALA A 22 -4.49 29.38 -0.35
C ALA A 22 -5.02 27.96 -0.10
N SER A 23 -5.58 27.33 -1.13
CA SER A 23 -5.91 25.91 -1.09
C SER A 23 -4.68 25.15 -0.60
N PRO A 24 -4.82 24.20 0.34
CA PRO A 24 -3.69 23.38 0.76
C PRO A 24 -3.08 22.78 -0.50
N ALA A 25 -1.83 23.16 -0.77
CA ALA A 25 -1.09 22.54 -1.85
C ALA A 25 -0.95 21.07 -1.47
N SER A 26 -1.71 20.21 -2.15
CA SER A 26 -1.52 18.77 -2.08
C SER A 26 -0.11 18.50 -2.56
N ALA A 27 0.84 18.42 -1.64
CA ALA A 27 2.18 17.99 -1.95
C ALA A 27 2.05 16.60 -2.58
N PHE A 28 2.42 16.49 -3.86
CA PHE A 28 2.46 15.22 -4.55
C PHE A 28 3.56 14.37 -3.91
N ILE A 29 3.20 13.59 -2.90
CA ILE A 29 4.08 12.57 -2.34
C ILE A 29 4.00 11.40 -3.30
N GLU A 30 5.04 11.23 -4.10
CA GLU A 30 5.19 10.07 -4.97
C GLU A 30 5.23 8.80 -4.10
N ARG A 31 4.15 8.02 -4.17
CA ARG A 31 3.95 6.82 -3.34
C ARG A 31 4.96 5.73 -3.68
N GLU A 32 5.26 4.88 -2.69
CA GLU A 32 6.12 3.72 -2.87
C GLU A 32 5.34 2.57 -3.52
N TYR A 33 5.75 2.13 -4.71
CA TYR A 33 5.20 0.92 -5.33
C TYR A 33 5.72 -0.34 -4.64
N THR A 34 4.85 -1.32 -4.39
CA THR A 34 5.28 -2.68 -4.05
C THR A 34 5.79 -3.41 -5.29
N ILE A 35 6.60 -4.45 -5.07
CA ILE A 35 6.95 -5.40 -6.14
C ILE A 35 5.66 -5.99 -6.74
N ARG A 36 4.67 -6.36 -5.92
CA ARG A 36 3.39 -6.94 -6.39
C ARG A 36 2.65 -6.01 -7.35
N GLU A 37 2.56 -4.72 -7.04
CA GLU A 37 1.96 -3.73 -7.95
C GLU A 37 2.70 -3.64 -9.30
N VAL A 38 4.03 -3.67 -9.28
CA VAL A 38 4.83 -3.73 -10.51
C VAL A 38 4.49 -5.00 -11.29
N LEU A 39 4.41 -6.15 -10.63
CA LEU A 39 4.06 -7.41 -11.29
C LEU A 39 2.65 -7.36 -11.88
N ASP A 40 1.68 -6.84 -11.15
CA ASP A 40 0.26 -6.81 -11.53
C ASP A 40 0.00 -5.84 -12.68
N ALA A 41 0.70 -4.70 -12.71
CA ALA A 41 0.57 -3.69 -13.77
C ALA A 41 1.13 -4.14 -15.14
N CYS A 42 1.98 -5.17 -15.16
CA CYS A 42 2.63 -5.63 -16.38
C CYS A 42 1.85 -6.76 -17.06
N THR A 43 1.73 -6.69 -18.39
CA THR A 43 1.22 -7.81 -19.19
C THR A 43 2.29 -8.88 -19.36
N ASN A 44 3.55 -8.45 -19.41
CA ASN A 44 4.69 -9.31 -19.67
C ASN A 44 5.86 -8.98 -18.76
N ILE A 45 6.62 -10.00 -18.41
CA ILE A 45 7.87 -9.85 -17.67
C ILE A 45 8.85 -10.83 -18.29
N VAL A 46 10.01 -10.32 -18.71
CA VAL A 46 11.06 -11.13 -19.33
C VAL A 46 12.36 -11.00 -18.56
N PHE A 47 13.07 -12.11 -18.49
CA PHE A 47 14.46 -12.14 -18.05
C PHE A 47 15.35 -12.26 -19.27
N GLY A 48 16.46 -11.54 -19.24
CA GLY A 48 17.43 -11.57 -20.31
C GLY A 48 18.82 -11.24 -19.81
N THR A 49 19.72 -11.15 -20.78
CA THR A 49 21.12 -10.79 -20.57
C THR A 49 21.51 -9.70 -21.57
N ILE A 50 22.30 -8.72 -21.12
CA ILE A 50 22.89 -7.72 -22.00
C ILE A 50 23.85 -8.43 -22.96
N GLU A 51 23.53 -8.42 -24.24
CA GLU A 51 24.35 -9.02 -25.30
C GLU A 51 25.47 -8.06 -25.70
N SER A 52 25.11 -6.81 -26.01
CA SER A 52 26.05 -5.79 -26.48
C SER A 52 25.68 -4.40 -25.98
N VAL A 53 26.68 -3.52 -25.88
CA VAL A 53 26.53 -2.11 -25.50
C VAL A 53 27.44 -1.26 -26.40
N ASP A 54 26.84 -0.40 -27.21
CA ASP A 54 27.54 0.62 -27.99
C ASP A 54 27.51 1.94 -27.21
N ARG A 55 28.66 2.30 -26.63
CA ARG A 55 28.80 3.51 -25.83
C ARG A 55 28.83 4.80 -26.66
N GLY A 56 29.26 4.72 -27.92
CA GLY A 56 29.32 5.87 -28.81
C GLY A 56 27.93 6.25 -29.33
N ARG A 57 27.13 5.25 -29.73
CA ARG A 57 25.75 5.45 -30.20
C ARG A 57 24.71 5.43 -29.08
N LEU A 58 25.13 5.15 -27.84
CA LEU A 58 24.27 5.02 -26.67
C LEU A 58 23.17 3.99 -26.91
N ARG A 59 23.57 2.77 -27.29
CA ARG A 59 22.65 1.67 -27.61
C ARG A 59 23.04 0.40 -26.86
N GLY A 60 22.07 -0.49 -26.66
CA GLY A 60 22.30 -1.83 -26.14
C GLY A 60 21.35 -2.83 -26.76
N VAL A 61 21.73 -4.11 -26.71
CA VAL A 61 20.88 -5.22 -27.10
C VAL A 61 20.79 -6.18 -25.93
N VAL A 62 19.56 -6.62 -25.64
CA VAL A 62 19.28 -7.65 -24.65
C VAL A 62 18.83 -8.90 -25.37
N THR A 63 19.49 -10.02 -25.13
CA THR A 63 18.94 -11.33 -25.51
C THR A 63 17.86 -11.71 -24.51
N VAL A 64 16.66 -12.04 -24.99
CA VAL A 64 15.57 -12.53 -24.15
C VAL A 64 15.79 -14.01 -23.90
N GLU A 65 15.91 -14.39 -22.63
CA GLU A 65 16.17 -15.78 -22.23
C GLU A 65 14.89 -16.49 -21.81
N LYS A 66 13.97 -15.76 -21.16
CA LYS A 66 12.77 -16.35 -20.60
C LYS A 66 11.63 -15.35 -20.44
N ASP A 67 10.46 -15.75 -20.94
CA ASP A 67 9.18 -15.16 -20.54
C ASP A 67 8.77 -15.72 -19.18
N VAL A 68 8.74 -14.88 -18.15
CA VAL A 68 8.30 -15.30 -16.79
C VAL A 68 6.87 -14.89 -16.49
N LYS A 69 6.33 -13.90 -17.20
CA LYS A 69 4.90 -13.56 -17.24
C LYS A 69 4.54 -13.18 -18.67
N GLY A 70 3.37 -13.61 -19.14
CA GLY A 70 2.92 -13.40 -20.53
C GLY A 70 3.75 -14.22 -21.53
N LYS A 71 3.52 -13.96 -22.82
CA LYS A 71 4.32 -14.49 -23.94
C LYS A 71 4.78 -13.30 -24.77
N SER A 72 6.09 -13.09 -24.88
CA SER A 72 6.63 -11.92 -25.58
C SER A 72 6.88 -12.18 -27.06
N GLU A 73 7.25 -13.41 -27.41
CA GLU A 73 7.78 -13.81 -28.74
C GLU A 73 9.04 -13.02 -29.16
N LEU A 74 9.60 -12.20 -28.27
CA LEU A 74 10.80 -11.42 -28.51
C LEU A 74 12.03 -12.32 -28.34
N LYS A 75 12.90 -12.33 -29.35
CA LYS A 75 14.23 -12.93 -29.24
C LYS A 75 15.23 -11.96 -28.61
N GLU A 76 15.05 -10.68 -28.90
CA GLU A 76 15.91 -9.60 -28.46
C GLU A 76 15.10 -8.33 -28.16
N ILE A 77 15.65 -7.47 -27.29
CA ILE A 77 15.14 -6.12 -27.04
C ILE A 77 16.25 -5.13 -27.39
N LYS A 78 16.01 -4.29 -28.39
CA LYS A 78 16.95 -3.26 -28.86
C LYS A 78 16.71 -1.95 -28.13
N MET A 79 17.69 -1.49 -27.37
CA MET A 79 17.58 -0.34 -26.48
C MET A 79 18.33 0.87 -27.04
N ASN A 80 17.62 1.97 -27.29
CA ASN A 80 18.17 3.25 -27.70
C ASN A 80 18.17 4.21 -26.51
N PHE A 81 19.34 4.45 -25.93
CA PHE A 81 19.50 5.32 -24.78
C PHE A 81 19.64 6.80 -25.16
N ALA A 82 19.92 7.12 -26.42
CA ALA A 82 20.18 8.50 -26.86
C ALA A 82 18.98 9.47 -26.72
N THR A 83 17.78 8.96 -26.45
CA THR A 83 16.53 9.74 -26.39
C THR A 83 16.16 10.24 -24.99
N GLY A 84 16.89 9.84 -23.95
CA GLY A 84 16.50 10.10 -22.55
C GLY A 84 16.70 11.54 -22.09
N HIS A 85 16.05 11.87 -20.97
CA HIS A 85 16.16 13.17 -20.33
C HIS A 85 17.53 13.36 -19.65
N TYR A 86 18.02 14.61 -19.71
CA TYR A 86 19.17 15.08 -18.95
C TYR A 86 18.68 15.85 -17.73
N LYS A 87 18.64 15.18 -16.57
CA LYS A 87 18.23 15.78 -15.29
C LYS A 87 19.11 15.23 -14.15
N ARG A 88 19.07 15.87 -12.99
CA ARG A 88 19.81 15.36 -11.81
C ARG A 88 19.43 13.90 -11.55
N GLY A 89 20.42 13.02 -11.47
CA GLY A 89 20.23 11.59 -11.24
C GLY A 89 20.05 10.72 -12.49
N THR A 90 19.72 11.31 -13.65
CA THR A 90 19.44 10.59 -14.91
C THR A 90 20.16 11.20 -16.12
N SER A 91 20.80 10.35 -16.92
CA SER A 91 21.23 10.70 -18.28
C SER A 91 21.45 9.42 -19.09
N PRO A 92 21.34 9.50 -20.43
CA PRO A 92 21.73 8.41 -21.32
C PRO A 92 23.13 7.84 -21.03
N GLN A 93 24.12 8.71 -20.82
CA GLN A 93 25.51 8.32 -20.57
C GLN A 93 25.67 7.64 -19.23
N LYS A 94 24.93 8.09 -18.20
CA LYS A 94 24.95 7.43 -16.89
C LYS A 94 24.45 6.00 -17.01
N LEU A 95 23.29 5.79 -17.66
CA LEU A 95 22.75 4.44 -17.84
C LEU A 95 23.73 3.55 -18.63
N VAL A 96 24.19 4.01 -19.79
CA VAL A 96 25.08 3.22 -20.66
C VAL A 96 26.42 2.86 -19.98
N LYS A 97 26.94 3.71 -19.09
CA LYS A 97 28.14 3.40 -18.29
C LYS A 97 27.94 2.24 -17.31
N LEU A 98 26.72 2.03 -16.82
CA LEU A 98 26.38 0.94 -15.90
C LEU A 98 26.30 -0.41 -16.61
N LEU A 99 26.01 -0.40 -17.91
CA LEU A 99 25.80 -1.63 -18.69
C LEU A 99 27.12 -2.27 -19.14
N LYS A 100 27.15 -3.60 -19.07
CA LYS A 100 28.22 -4.44 -19.62
C LYS A 100 27.60 -5.71 -20.24
N PRO A 101 28.17 -6.24 -21.33
CA PRO A 101 27.81 -7.56 -21.83
C PRO A 101 27.85 -8.63 -20.72
N GLY A 102 26.91 -9.57 -20.75
CA GLY A 102 26.76 -10.63 -19.76
C GLY A 102 25.98 -10.24 -18.49
N MET A 103 25.59 -8.97 -18.32
CA MET A 103 24.80 -8.56 -17.16
C MET A 103 23.35 -9.07 -17.27
N PRO A 104 22.79 -9.67 -16.21
CA PRO A 104 21.37 -10.02 -16.18
C PRO A 104 20.49 -8.78 -16.07
N ILE A 105 19.33 -8.83 -16.74
CA ILE A 105 18.30 -7.78 -16.72
C ILE A 105 16.92 -8.39 -16.48
N ILE A 106 16.03 -7.62 -15.85
CA ILE A 106 14.58 -7.86 -15.84
C ILE A 106 13.91 -6.73 -16.61
N VAL A 107 13.01 -7.06 -17.52
CA VAL A 107 12.18 -6.09 -18.22
C VAL A 107 10.73 -6.37 -17.89
N PHE A 108 10.15 -5.47 -17.09
CA PHE A 108 8.72 -5.44 -16.79
C PHE A 108 8.06 -4.55 -17.83
N TYR A 109 7.07 -5.05 -18.57
CA TYR A 109 6.40 -4.21 -19.55
C TYR A 109 4.91 -4.48 -19.68
N ARG A 110 4.20 -3.44 -20.08
CA ARG A 110 2.80 -3.50 -20.47
C ARG A 110 2.68 -3.22 -21.95
N GLU A 111 1.98 -4.11 -22.63
CA GLU A 111 1.63 -3.94 -24.03
C GLU A 111 0.19 -3.39 -24.14
N HIS A 112 0.06 -2.23 -24.80
CA HIS A 112 -1.21 -1.60 -25.12
C HIS A 112 -1.14 -0.88 -26.48
N TYR A 113 -1.31 0.45 -26.51
CA TYR A 113 -1.11 1.28 -27.72
C TYR A 113 0.37 1.34 -28.17
N GLY A 114 1.26 0.93 -27.27
CA GLY A 114 2.68 0.72 -27.44
C GLY A 114 3.18 -0.11 -26.27
N ILE A 115 4.48 -0.09 -26.04
CA ILE A 115 5.13 -0.71 -24.90
C ILE A 115 5.56 0.39 -23.95
N ASP A 116 5.07 0.32 -22.71
CA ASP A 116 5.67 1.03 -21.58
C ASP A 116 6.40 -0.01 -20.74
N SER A 117 7.67 0.24 -20.42
CA SER A 117 8.50 -0.73 -19.69
C SER A 117 9.30 -0.08 -18.58
N MET A 118 9.43 -0.83 -17.50
CA MET A 118 10.33 -0.55 -16.40
C MET A 118 11.37 -1.68 -16.37
N CYS A 119 12.63 -1.33 -16.50
CA CYS A 119 13.74 -2.26 -16.54
C CYS A 119 14.53 -2.20 -15.24
N PHE A 120 15.15 -3.32 -14.84
CA PHE A 120 15.99 -3.40 -13.65
C PHE A 120 17.32 -4.11 -13.94
N ILE A 121 18.42 -3.47 -13.55
CA ILE A 121 19.78 -4.03 -13.54
C ILE A 121 20.49 -3.52 -12.29
N ASP A 122 20.91 -4.42 -11.39
CA ASP A 122 21.75 -4.15 -10.20
C ASP A 122 21.55 -2.74 -9.60
N ASP A 123 20.53 -2.61 -8.75
CA ASP A 123 20.13 -1.36 -8.07
C ASP A 123 19.61 -0.24 -8.99
N THR A 124 19.58 -0.44 -10.31
CA THR A 124 19.18 0.59 -11.27
C THR A 124 17.85 0.24 -11.93
N TRP A 125 16.84 1.03 -11.59
CA TRP A 125 15.55 1.07 -12.29
C TRP A 125 15.57 2.13 -13.40
N PHE A 126 15.06 1.79 -14.58
CA PHE A 126 14.98 2.72 -15.69
C PHE A 126 13.81 2.43 -16.61
N GLN A 127 13.22 3.49 -17.15
CA GLN A 127 12.04 3.38 -18.00
C GLN A 127 12.40 3.48 -19.49
N MET A 128 11.74 2.63 -20.28
CA MET A 128 11.80 2.68 -21.73
C MET A 128 10.40 2.60 -22.34
N ARG A 129 10.27 3.09 -23.58
CA ARG A 129 9.03 3.00 -24.36
C ARG A 129 9.31 2.44 -25.74
N ALA A 130 8.34 1.77 -26.33
CA ALA A 130 8.33 1.48 -27.75
C ALA A 130 6.97 1.78 -28.33
N TYR A 131 6.92 2.25 -29.56
CA TYR A 131 5.68 2.41 -30.30
C TYR A 131 5.58 1.26 -31.30
N ARG A 132 4.39 0.63 -31.41
CA ARG A 132 4.14 -0.32 -32.49
C ARG A 132 4.11 0.46 -33.80
N GLY A 133 5.20 0.39 -34.56
CA GLY A 133 5.24 0.89 -35.94
C GLY A 133 4.63 -0.12 -36.91
N ARG A 134 4.68 0.20 -38.21
CA ARG A 134 4.21 -0.64 -39.33
C ARG A 134 4.88 -2.03 -39.41
N TYR A 135 5.92 -2.29 -38.61
CA TYR A 135 6.77 -3.48 -38.64
C TYR A 135 6.73 -4.31 -37.34
N GLY A 136 5.71 -4.12 -36.48
CA GLY A 136 5.53 -4.91 -35.24
C GLY A 136 6.44 -4.49 -34.08
N ALA A 137 6.50 -5.32 -33.02
CA ALA A 137 7.19 -5.05 -31.75
C ALA A 137 8.75 -5.04 -31.83
N GLY A 138 9.34 -5.28 -33.01
CA GLY A 138 10.79 -5.37 -33.24
C GLY A 138 11.54 -4.03 -33.38
N GLY A 139 10.93 -2.91 -32.98
CA GLY A 139 11.52 -1.57 -33.04
C GLY A 139 12.54 -1.29 -31.91
N TRP A 140 13.27 -0.17 -32.02
CA TRP A 140 14.13 0.31 -30.95
C TRP A 140 13.30 0.90 -29.80
N TRP A 141 13.51 0.40 -28.59
CA TRP A 141 12.89 0.91 -27.38
C TRP A 141 13.67 2.15 -26.95
N THR A 142 12.97 3.26 -26.78
CA THR A 142 13.53 4.56 -26.44
C THR A 142 13.59 4.73 -24.93
N PHE A 143 14.78 5.03 -24.43
CA PHE A 143 14.99 5.37 -23.02
C PHE A 143 14.34 6.70 -22.69
N THR A 144 13.72 6.78 -21.52
CA THR A 144 13.15 8.03 -21.00
C THR A 144 14.00 8.57 -19.85
N HIS A 145 14.17 7.80 -18.78
CA HIS A 145 14.94 8.19 -17.59
C HIS A 145 15.30 7.01 -16.68
N ILE A 146 16.32 7.19 -15.84
CA ILE A 146 16.56 6.38 -14.64
C ILE A 146 15.58 6.85 -13.58
N ASP A 147 14.89 5.92 -12.93
CA ASP A 147 13.93 6.20 -11.87
C ASP A 147 14.54 5.88 -10.50
N PRO A 148 15.11 6.88 -9.78
CA PRO A 148 15.70 6.65 -8.48
C PRO A 148 14.66 6.34 -7.40
N MET A 149 13.38 6.68 -7.58
CA MET A 149 12.35 6.48 -6.55
C MET A 149 11.95 5.01 -6.42
N MET A 150 12.12 4.23 -7.49
CA MET A 150 11.88 2.78 -7.53
C MET A 150 12.89 1.97 -6.69
N SER A 151 14.00 2.58 -6.23
CA SER A 151 14.88 1.94 -5.22
C SER A 151 14.12 1.57 -3.94
N ARG A 152 13.06 2.32 -3.60
CA ARG A 152 12.16 2.01 -2.47
C ARG A 152 11.33 0.74 -2.69
N THR A 153 11.11 0.33 -3.94
CA THR A 153 10.40 -0.91 -4.30
C THR A 153 11.31 -2.12 -4.15
N PHE A 154 12.53 -2.04 -4.67
CA PHE A 154 13.57 -3.05 -4.51
C PHE A 154 14.96 -2.46 -4.77
N GLU A 155 15.89 -2.81 -3.91
CA GLU A 155 17.32 -2.62 -4.06
C GLU A 155 18.01 -3.99 -3.92
N GLY A 156 18.99 -4.25 -4.77
CA GLY A 156 19.81 -5.47 -4.75
C GLY A 156 20.24 -5.93 -6.14
N LYS A 157 20.83 -7.13 -6.17
CA LYS A 157 21.32 -7.77 -7.40
C LYS A 157 20.19 -8.31 -8.27
N THR A 158 20.32 -8.18 -9.59
CA THR A 158 19.28 -8.62 -10.55
C THR A 158 18.92 -10.09 -10.37
N LYS A 159 19.89 -10.99 -10.17
CA LYS A 159 19.60 -12.43 -9.98
C LYS A 159 18.80 -12.71 -8.70
N ALA A 160 19.07 -11.97 -7.63
CA ALA A 160 18.27 -12.07 -6.41
C ALA A 160 16.84 -11.60 -6.68
N PHE A 161 16.68 -10.50 -7.41
CA PHE A 161 15.36 -10.00 -7.77
C PHE A 161 14.60 -10.95 -8.70
N GLN A 162 15.27 -11.56 -9.68
CA GLN A 162 14.68 -12.58 -10.56
C GLN A 162 14.10 -13.76 -9.76
N LYS A 163 14.77 -14.18 -8.67
CA LYS A 163 14.23 -15.20 -7.76
C LYS A 163 12.97 -14.71 -7.05
N ILE A 164 13.00 -13.50 -6.50
CA ILE A 164 11.84 -12.89 -5.83
C ILE A 164 10.64 -12.79 -6.78
N VAL A 165 10.85 -12.28 -7.99
CA VAL A 165 9.81 -12.18 -9.03
C VAL A 165 9.19 -13.54 -9.32
N ARG A 166 10.00 -14.58 -9.54
CA ARG A 166 9.48 -15.95 -9.80
C ARG A 166 8.68 -16.50 -8.62
N ASP A 167 9.20 -16.34 -7.40
CA ASP A 167 8.55 -16.83 -6.19
C ASP A 167 7.20 -16.12 -5.95
N MET A 168 7.13 -14.80 -6.17
CA MET A 168 5.89 -14.04 -6.06
C MET A 168 4.88 -14.38 -7.15
N LEU A 169 5.32 -14.56 -8.40
CA LEU A 169 4.46 -15.05 -9.49
C LEU A 169 3.92 -16.46 -9.23
N ALA A 170 4.65 -17.28 -8.45
CA ALA A 170 4.19 -18.58 -7.98
C ALA A 170 3.25 -18.48 -6.75
N GLY A 171 2.84 -17.28 -6.34
CA GLY A 171 1.91 -17.06 -5.23
C GLY A 171 2.54 -17.07 -3.84
N LYS A 172 3.87 -17.10 -3.72
CA LYS A 172 4.53 -17.02 -2.42
C LYS A 172 4.47 -15.58 -1.88
N MET A 173 4.17 -15.46 -0.59
CA MET A 173 4.13 -14.19 0.14
C MET A 173 5.38 -14.04 1.02
N TRP A 174 5.78 -12.80 1.30
CA TRP A 174 6.90 -12.42 2.18
C TRP A 174 8.24 -12.99 1.73
N VAL A 175 8.44 -13.14 0.41
CA VAL A 175 9.63 -13.78 -0.17
C VAL A 175 10.93 -13.09 0.22
N ALA A 176 10.90 -11.76 0.34
CA ALA A 176 12.05 -10.94 0.70
C ALA A 176 12.10 -10.60 2.21
N ALA A 177 11.25 -11.21 3.03
CA ALA A 177 11.15 -10.85 4.43
C ALA A 177 12.38 -11.32 5.23
N PRO A 178 12.92 -10.46 6.12
CA PRO A 178 13.88 -10.90 7.12
C PRO A 178 13.32 -12.04 7.98
N LYS A 179 14.19 -12.95 8.44
CA LYS A 179 13.80 -14.16 9.18
C LYS A 179 12.89 -13.88 10.39
N ASN A 180 13.12 -12.77 11.10
CA ASN A 180 12.40 -12.40 12.32
C ASN A 180 11.40 -11.23 12.10
N ALA A 181 11.08 -10.92 10.83
CA ALA A 181 10.13 -9.86 10.54
C ALA A 181 8.70 -10.26 10.93
N VAL A 182 7.94 -9.31 11.44
CA VAL A 182 6.49 -9.45 11.63
C VAL A 182 5.82 -9.46 10.27
N LYS A 183 5.04 -10.49 10.01
CA LYS A 183 4.29 -10.68 8.77
C LYS A 183 2.86 -10.22 8.95
N VAL A 184 2.50 -9.16 8.25
CA VAL A 184 1.14 -8.63 8.22
C VAL A 184 0.49 -9.03 6.90
N LEU A 185 -0.60 -9.78 6.98
CA LEU A 185 -1.48 -10.03 5.85
C LEU A 185 -2.59 -8.98 5.87
N VAL A 186 -2.77 -8.26 4.77
CA VAL A 186 -3.76 -7.19 4.66
C VAL A 186 -4.84 -7.62 3.66
N LEU A 187 -6.05 -7.86 4.14
CA LEU A 187 -7.24 -8.05 3.32
C LEU A 187 -7.82 -6.67 3.00
N THR A 188 -7.72 -6.21 1.75
CA THR A 188 -8.20 -4.89 1.32
C THR A 188 -8.31 -4.79 -0.21
N GLY A 189 -9.07 -3.81 -0.68
CA GLY A 189 -9.22 -3.45 -2.10
C GLY A 189 -10.36 -4.16 -2.82
N ASN A 190 -11.26 -4.84 -2.10
CA ASN A 190 -12.52 -5.35 -2.65
C ASN A 190 -13.61 -4.29 -2.62
N SER A 191 -13.72 -3.55 -1.52
CA SER A 191 -14.80 -2.56 -1.28
C SER A 191 -14.32 -1.12 -1.45
N THR A 192 -13.02 -0.87 -1.30
CA THR A 192 -12.42 0.46 -1.41
C THR A 192 -11.66 0.64 -2.73
N TYR A 193 -11.71 1.85 -3.28
CA TYR A 193 -11.02 2.15 -4.53
C TYR A 193 -9.48 2.07 -4.35
N PRO A 194 -8.76 1.47 -5.30
CA PRO A 194 -7.30 1.47 -5.27
C PRO A 194 -6.77 2.91 -5.38
N THR A 195 -5.55 3.10 -4.88
CA THR A 195 -4.82 4.37 -5.00
C THR A 195 -4.83 4.88 -6.44
N TRP A 196 -5.08 6.19 -6.59
CA TRP A 196 -5.09 6.79 -7.91
C TRP A 196 -3.71 6.68 -8.55
N GLY A 197 -3.67 6.18 -9.78
CA GLY A 197 -2.52 6.26 -10.66
C GLY A 197 -2.90 7.11 -11.88
N GLN A 198 -1.91 7.77 -12.50
CA GLN A 198 -2.12 8.54 -13.74
C GLN A 198 -2.73 7.72 -14.89
N THR A 199 -2.78 6.39 -14.75
CA THR A 199 -3.51 5.48 -15.62
C THR A 199 -4.30 4.51 -14.74
N PRO A 200 -5.60 4.29 -14.98
CA PRO A 200 -6.34 3.21 -14.33
C PRO A 200 -5.65 1.88 -14.67
N VAL A 201 -5.07 1.26 -13.65
CA VAL A 201 -4.54 -0.09 -13.75
C VAL A 201 -5.56 -0.96 -13.01
N TYR A 202 -6.43 -1.64 -13.74
CA TYR A 202 -7.50 -2.47 -13.15
C TYR A 202 -6.96 -3.61 -12.28
N THR A 203 -5.69 -3.95 -12.43
CA THR A 203 -4.96 -4.92 -11.60
C THR A 203 -4.29 -4.28 -10.38
N ASN A 204 -4.26 -2.94 -10.26
CA ASN A 204 -3.75 -2.31 -9.04
C ASN A 204 -4.74 -2.55 -7.90
N VAL A 205 -4.25 -3.19 -6.86
CA VAL A 205 -5.00 -3.60 -5.69
C VAL A 205 -4.63 -2.80 -4.44
N ALA A 206 -3.60 -1.96 -4.51
CA ALA A 206 -3.12 -1.21 -3.35
C ALA A 206 -4.04 -0.04 -3.02
N THR A 207 -4.67 -0.08 -1.85
CA THR A 207 -5.51 0.97 -1.27
C THR A 207 -4.68 2.01 -0.52
N TYR A 208 -5.25 3.18 -0.22
CA TYR A 208 -4.57 4.18 0.61
C TYR A 208 -4.26 3.61 2.00
N GLU A 209 -5.18 2.82 2.56
CA GLU A 209 -5.00 2.12 3.84
C GLU A 209 -3.78 1.21 3.83
N TYR A 210 -3.61 0.41 2.77
CA TYR A 210 -2.43 -0.44 2.61
C TYR A 210 -1.13 0.38 2.57
N GLN A 211 -1.14 1.54 1.92
CA GLN A 211 0.04 2.42 1.89
C GLN A 211 0.32 3.07 3.26
N ALA A 212 -0.72 3.43 4.02
CA ALA A 212 -0.58 3.91 5.39
C ALA A 212 0.08 2.85 6.28
N LEU A 213 -0.40 1.60 6.23
CA LEU A 213 0.18 0.48 6.94
C LEU A 213 1.66 0.28 6.60
N ARG A 214 1.99 0.24 5.30
CA ARG A 214 3.36 0.03 4.80
C ARG A 214 4.34 1.14 5.16
N SER A 215 3.86 2.28 5.64
CA SER A 215 4.75 3.34 6.12
C SER A 215 5.40 3.00 7.46
N VAL A 216 4.83 2.07 8.23
CA VAL A 216 5.45 1.52 9.44
C VAL A 216 6.40 0.39 9.04
N LYS A 217 7.69 0.69 8.90
CA LYS A 217 8.68 -0.31 8.48
C LYS A 217 9.18 -1.19 9.62
N GLU A 218 9.11 -0.70 10.85
CA GLU A 218 9.58 -1.39 12.05
C GLU A 218 8.85 -0.93 13.31
N VAL A 219 8.75 -1.82 14.30
CA VAL A 219 8.31 -1.49 15.66
C VAL A 219 9.35 -2.04 16.63
N GLY A 220 9.98 -1.13 17.39
CA GLY A 220 11.15 -1.48 18.19
C GLY A 220 12.27 -2.02 17.32
N LYS A 221 12.71 -3.27 17.55
CA LYS A 221 13.76 -3.94 16.76
C LYS A 221 13.20 -4.91 15.70
N ARG A 222 11.87 -4.97 15.54
CA ARG A 222 11.22 -5.93 14.64
C ARG A 222 10.86 -5.21 13.34
N ALA A 223 11.49 -5.61 12.25
CA ALA A 223 11.05 -5.22 10.91
C ALA A 223 9.62 -5.74 10.67
N ILE A 224 8.83 -4.99 9.89
CA ILE A 224 7.47 -5.37 9.51
C ILE A 224 7.39 -5.48 8.00
N VAL A 225 6.77 -6.55 7.54
CA VAL A 225 6.57 -6.83 6.12
C VAL A 225 5.08 -7.06 5.86
N TYR A 226 4.58 -6.44 4.81
CA TYR A 226 3.16 -6.44 4.46
C TYR A 226 2.96 -7.16 3.15
N GLU A 227 1.90 -7.98 3.09
CA GLU A 227 1.40 -8.57 1.85
C GLU A 227 -0.09 -8.32 1.77
N LEU A 228 -0.55 -7.91 0.59
CA LEU A 228 -1.96 -7.66 0.31
C LEU A 228 -2.61 -8.90 -0.27
N THR A 229 -3.86 -9.14 0.11
CA THR A 229 -4.75 -10.11 -0.53
C THR A 229 -6.14 -9.52 -0.73
N LYS A 230 -6.83 -9.97 -1.78
CA LYS A 230 -8.27 -9.78 -1.98
C LYS A 230 -9.08 -11.03 -1.65
N GLU A 231 -8.39 -12.13 -1.33
CA GLU A 231 -9.03 -13.42 -1.13
C GLU A 231 -9.59 -13.52 0.30
N HIS A 232 -10.90 -13.32 0.44
CA HIS A 232 -11.62 -13.58 1.70
C HIS A 232 -11.43 -15.01 2.24
N ALA A 233 -11.04 -15.98 1.39
CA ALA A 233 -10.69 -17.33 1.82
C ALA A 233 -9.42 -17.38 2.70
N LEU A 234 -8.57 -16.35 2.66
CA LEU A 234 -7.34 -16.20 3.45
C LEU A 234 -6.45 -17.46 3.45
N PRO A 235 -5.95 -17.91 2.28
CA PRO A 235 -5.12 -19.13 2.20
C PRO A 235 -3.77 -18.98 2.92
N GLN A 236 -3.25 -17.75 3.00
CA GLN A 236 -1.92 -17.45 3.56
C GLN A 236 -1.93 -17.06 5.04
N LEU A 237 -3.11 -16.99 5.68
CA LEU A 237 -3.25 -16.52 7.07
C LEU A 237 -2.36 -17.26 8.06
N LYS A 238 -2.20 -18.58 7.90
CA LYS A 238 -1.37 -19.41 8.78
C LYS A 238 0.12 -19.01 8.81
N ASN A 239 0.57 -18.25 7.81
CA ASN A 239 1.95 -17.82 7.67
C ASN A 239 2.17 -16.37 8.15
N ALA A 240 1.09 -15.68 8.52
CA ALA A 240 1.12 -14.33 9.04
C ALA A 240 1.22 -14.33 10.58
N ASP A 241 1.61 -13.20 11.14
CA ASP A 241 1.53 -12.91 12.58
C ASP A 241 0.33 -12.02 12.89
N ILE A 242 0.00 -11.12 11.95
CA ILE A 242 -1.12 -10.18 12.04
C ILE A 242 -1.98 -10.28 10.78
N LEU A 243 -3.30 -10.30 10.96
CA LEU A 243 -4.27 -10.08 9.90
C LEU A 243 -4.89 -8.69 10.08
N TRP A 244 -4.73 -7.83 9.08
CA TRP A 244 -5.46 -6.56 8.99
C TRP A 244 -6.62 -6.72 8.00
N ILE A 245 -7.85 -6.55 8.46
CA ILE A 245 -9.06 -6.51 7.65
C ILE A 245 -9.39 -5.05 7.43
N GLY A 246 -9.24 -4.58 6.19
CA GLY A 246 -9.45 -3.19 5.81
C GLY A 246 -10.91 -2.75 5.94
N TYR A 247 -11.13 -1.44 5.76
CA TYR A 247 -12.48 -0.87 5.80
C TYR A 247 -13.40 -1.56 4.78
N GLU A 248 -14.59 -1.95 5.23
CA GLU A 248 -15.61 -2.67 4.45
C GLU A 248 -15.23 -4.07 3.94
N GLU A 249 -14.16 -4.68 4.45
CA GLU A 249 -13.75 -6.04 4.02
C GLU A 249 -14.40 -7.14 4.86
N ILE A 250 -15.04 -6.77 5.98
CA ILE A 250 -15.85 -7.68 6.79
C ILE A 250 -17.33 -7.62 6.43
N SER A 251 -17.83 -6.43 6.14
CA SER A 251 -19.19 -6.15 5.66
C SER A 251 -19.15 -4.95 4.74
N SER A 252 -19.86 -5.04 3.61
CA SER A 252 -20.03 -3.95 2.65
C SER A 252 -21.45 -3.98 2.09
N TYR A 253 -22.09 -2.82 1.96
CA TYR A 253 -23.47 -2.65 1.53
C TYR A 253 -24.46 -3.52 2.30
N GLY A 254 -24.29 -3.59 3.63
CA GLY A 254 -25.08 -4.43 4.52
C GLY A 254 -24.95 -5.93 4.23
N ARG A 255 -23.84 -6.39 3.66
CA ARG A 255 -23.58 -7.82 3.43
C ARG A 255 -22.31 -8.24 4.13
N TYR A 256 -22.44 -9.23 4.98
CA TYR A 256 -21.32 -9.91 5.58
C TYR A 256 -20.53 -10.73 4.54
N LEU A 257 -19.21 -10.57 4.51
CA LEU A 257 -18.36 -11.05 3.40
C LEU A 257 -17.56 -12.33 3.72
N LEU A 258 -17.52 -12.76 4.99
CA LEU A 258 -16.76 -13.94 5.39
C LEU A 258 -17.65 -15.17 5.55
N SER A 259 -17.24 -16.30 4.98
CA SER A 259 -17.92 -17.57 5.23
C SER A 259 -17.62 -18.09 6.65
N SER A 260 -18.52 -18.88 7.23
CA SER A 260 -18.30 -19.50 8.55
C SER A 260 -16.99 -20.32 8.62
N LYS A 261 -16.56 -20.93 7.51
CA LYS A 261 -15.27 -21.62 7.42
C LYS A 261 -14.09 -20.67 7.61
N VAL A 262 -14.18 -19.47 7.04
CA VAL A 262 -13.17 -18.42 7.19
C VAL A 262 -13.18 -17.90 8.62
N GLU A 263 -14.36 -17.66 9.21
CA GLU A 263 -14.46 -17.26 10.61
C GLU A 263 -13.75 -18.25 11.55
N GLN A 264 -14.00 -19.55 11.41
CA GLN A 264 -13.34 -20.57 12.23
C GLN A 264 -11.82 -20.58 12.02
N LYS A 265 -11.37 -20.32 10.78
CA LYS A 265 -9.95 -20.17 10.48
C LYS A 265 -9.35 -18.97 11.22
N VAL A 266 -10.02 -17.81 11.20
CA VAL A 266 -9.56 -16.61 11.91
C VAL A 266 -9.59 -16.82 13.43
N LYS A 267 -10.65 -17.43 13.97
CA LYS A 267 -10.71 -17.81 15.40
C LYS A 267 -9.56 -18.70 15.81
N THR A 268 -9.24 -19.70 15.00
CA THR A 268 -8.12 -20.62 15.25
C THR A 268 -6.79 -19.87 15.22
N PHE A 269 -6.61 -18.96 14.24
CA PHE A 269 -5.44 -18.11 14.14
C PHE A 269 -5.23 -17.26 15.39
N VAL A 270 -6.26 -16.55 15.86
CA VAL A 270 -6.19 -15.74 17.09
C VAL A 270 -5.96 -16.60 18.32
N LYS A 271 -6.70 -17.71 18.47
CA LYS A 271 -6.52 -18.65 19.58
C LYS A 271 -5.07 -19.11 19.73
N ASN A 272 -4.36 -19.26 18.61
CA ASN A 272 -2.98 -19.73 18.56
C ASN A 272 -1.92 -18.62 18.69
N GLY A 273 -2.31 -17.36 18.88
CA GLY A 273 -1.39 -16.25 19.14
C GLY A 273 -1.37 -15.17 18.05
N GLY A 274 -2.12 -15.34 16.96
CA GLY A 274 -2.26 -14.31 15.94
C GLY A 274 -3.03 -13.08 16.45
N VAL A 275 -2.75 -11.93 15.85
CA VAL A 275 -3.52 -10.70 16.10
C VAL A 275 -4.37 -10.37 14.89
N VAL A 276 -5.64 -10.04 15.11
CA VAL A 276 -6.54 -9.57 14.06
C VAL A 276 -6.92 -8.13 14.35
N VAL A 277 -6.76 -7.26 13.34
CA VAL A 277 -7.24 -5.89 13.37
C VAL A 277 -8.38 -5.76 12.36
N VAL A 278 -9.50 -5.16 12.77
CA VAL A 278 -10.60 -4.79 11.88
C VAL A 278 -10.69 -3.28 11.86
N ALA A 279 -10.45 -2.68 10.69
CA ALA A 279 -10.41 -1.24 10.53
C ALA A 279 -11.81 -0.62 10.67
N GLY A 280 -12.81 -1.20 10.02
CA GLY A 280 -14.19 -0.73 10.10
C GLY A 280 -15.10 -1.59 9.23
N GLN A 281 -16.37 -1.24 9.22
CA GLN A 281 -17.44 -2.01 8.62
C GLN A 281 -18.47 -1.05 7.99
N ASP A 282 -19.29 -1.55 7.08
CA ASP A 282 -20.48 -0.86 6.57
C ASP A 282 -21.72 -1.71 6.89
N SER A 283 -22.55 -1.19 7.79
CA SER A 283 -23.70 -1.88 8.39
C SER A 283 -24.92 -1.02 8.20
N SER A 284 -26.05 -1.65 7.85
CA SER A 284 -27.33 -0.96 7.78
C SER A 284 -28.31 -1.48 8.86
N PRO A 285 -29.33 -0.71 9.25
CA PRO A 285 -30.36 -1.12 10.20
C PRO A 285 -31.08 -2.39 9.77
N GLU A 286 -31.28 -2.60 8.46
CA GLU A 286 -31.93 -3.79 7.92
C GLU A 286 -31.00 -5.01 7.89
N LYS A 287 -29.68 -4.78 7.85
CA LYS A 287 -28.67 -5.83 7.75
C LYS A 287 -27.45 -5.48 8.60
N PRO A 288 -27.58 -5.59 9.93
CA PRO A 288 -26.50 -5.24 10.83
C PRO A 288 -25.30 -6.14 10.59
N CYS A 289 -24.09 -5.57 10.64
CA CYS A 289 -22.86 -6.35 10.64
C CYS A 289 -22.72 -7.08 11.99
N ALA A 290 -23.31 -8.26 12.10
CA ALA A 290 -23.20 -9.11 13.29
C ALA A 290 -22.17 -10.19 13.03
N THR A 291 -21.15 -10.29 13.90
CA THR A 291 -20.07 -11.27 13.72
C THR A 291 -19.82 -12.03 15.01
N GLY A 292 -20.27 -13.29 15.09
CA GLY A 292 -20.10 -14.15 16.27
C GLY A 292 -18.64 -14.54 16.59
N TRP A 293 -17.68 -14.14 15.74
CA TRP A 293 -16.27 -14.53 15.87
C TRP A 293 -15.35 -13.42 16.40
N LEU A 294 -15.69 -12.14 16.20
CA LEU A 294 -14.83 -11.03 16.61
C LEU A 294 -14.90 -10.78 18.11
N GLN A 295 -16.10 -10.83 18.71
CA GLN A 295 -16.32 -10.58 20.13
C GLN A 295 -17.57 -11.33 20.65
N GLY A 296 -17.76 -12.58 20.20
CA GLY A 296 -18.97 -13.34 20.48
C GLY A 296 -20.20 -12.73 19.80
N ASP A 297 -21.39 -13.19 20.16
CA ASP A 297 -22.64 -12.84 19.45
C ASP A 297 -23.24 -11.48 19.90
N LYS A 298 -22.50 -10.69 20.70
CA LYS A 298 -23.00 -9.44 21.31
C LYS A 298 -22.55 -8.17 20.58
N LEU A 299 -21.35 -8.19 19.98
CA LEU A 299 -20.84 -7.02 19.26
C LEU A 299 -21.53 -6.93 17.90
N ILE A 300 -22.22 -5.81 17.68
CA ILE A 300 -22.98 -5.53 16.46
C ILE A 300 -22.50 -4.23 15.84
N GLY A 301 -22.33 -4.23 14.52
CA GLY A 301 -22.13 -3.02 13.72
C GLY A 301 -23.45 -2.25 13.62
N VAL A 302 -23.35 -0.94 13.65
CA VAL A 302 -24.50 -0.01 13.60
C VAL A 302 -24.24 1.07 12.56
N GLU A 303 -25.29 1.48 11.84
CA GLU A 303 -25.23 2.64 10.95
C GLU A 303 -25.18 3.90 11.80
N SER A 304 -24.20 4.77 11.58
CA SER A 304 -24.02 5.99 12.38
C SER A 304 -23.50 7.12 11.52
N SER A 305 -23.81 8.37 11.90
CA SER A 305 -23.26 9.50 11.16
C SER A 305 -21.74 9.57 11.35
N PRO A 306 -20.96 9.86 10.29
CA PRO A 306 -19.52 9.97 10.40
C PRO A 306 -19.11 10.99 11.47
N THR A 307 -18.08 10.66 12.24
CA THR A 307 -17.59 11.52 13.32
C THR A 307 -16.06 11.55 13.35
N GLN A 308 -15.52 12.67 13.84
CA GLN A 308 -14.09 12.78 14.15
C GLN A 308 -13.83 12.82 15.66
N ASP A 309 -14.91 12.89 16.44
CA ASP A 309 -14.89 13.11 17.87
C ASP A 309 -14.94 11.80 18.64
N PHE A 310 -14.10 11.69 19.67
CA PHE A 310 -14.01 10.52 20.52
C PHE A 310 -13.56 10.88 21.93
N VAL A 311 -13.78 9.95 22.86
CA VAL A 311 -13.32 10.02 24.25
C VAL A 311 -12.38 8.86 24.51
N VAL A 312 -11.15 9.16 24.93
CA VAL A 312 -10.14 8.15 25.29
C VAL A 312 -10.39 7.70 26.72
N THR A 313 -10.44 6.40 26.95
CA THR A 313 -10.54 5.81 28.30
C THR A 313 -9.17 5.79 28.99
N GLU A 314 -9.12 5.39 30.26
CA GLU A 314 -7.84 5.18 30.94
C GLU A 314 -6.96 4.14 30.21
N ALA A 315 -7.56 3.02 29.80
CA ALA A 315 -6.86 1.96 29.09
C ALA A 315 -6.34 2.41 27.70
N GLY A 316 -7.04 3.36 27.06
CA GLY A 316 -6.66 3.90 25.76
C GLY A 316 -5.50 4.86 25.76
N ARG A 317 -5.08 5.39 26.92
CA ARG A 317 -4.08 6.47 26.98
C ARG A 317 -2.82 6.17 26.18
N SER A 318 -2.20 5.01 26.40
CA SER A 318 -0.98 4.65 25.68
C SER A 318 -1.20 4.50 24.17
N LEU A 319 -2.34 3.94 23.75
CA LEU A 319 -2.66 3.73 22.34
C LEU A 319 -2.88 5.06 21.61
N PHE A 320 -3.37 6.09 22.29
CA PHE A 320 -3.60 7.42 21.70
C PHE A 320 -2.43 8.39 21.91
N THR A 321 -1.34 7.96 22.55
CA THR A 321 -0.13 8.77 22.73
C THR A 321 1.12 8.21 22.03
N THR A 322 1.14 6.93 21.67
CA THR A 322 2.37 6.26 21.21
C THR A 322 2.13 5.45 19.94
N PRO A 323 2.98 5.62 18.90
CA PRO A 323 4.06 6.60 18.78
C PRO A 323 3.56 8.04 18.55
N ASN A 324 2.31 8.21 18.13
CA ASN A 324 1.74 9.50 17.83
C ASN A 324 0.75 9.94 18.91
N ARG A 325 0.79 11.23 19.27
CA ARG A 325 -0.26 11.83 20.10
C ARG A 325 -1.46 12.20 19.23
N ILE A 326 -2.62 11.67 19.59
CA ILE A 326 -3.88 11.83 18.85
C ILE A 326 -4.91 12.44 19.80
N VAL A 327 -5.65 13.44 19.30
CA VAL A 327 -6.68 14.16 20.06
C VAL A 327 -8.00 14.09 19.32
N SER A 328 -9.12 14.27 20.04
CA SER A 328 -10.47 14.34 19.44
C SER A 328 -10.50 15.33 18.28
N GLY A 329 -11.21 14.99 17.21
CA GLY A 329 -11.27 15.77 15.97
C GLY A 329 -10.11 15.50 15.00
N LYS A 330 -9.30 14.45 15.22
CA LYS A 330 -8.14 14.08 14.38
C LYS A 330 -8.17 12.65 13.85
N ILE A 331 -9.32 11.99 13.94
CA ILE A 331 -9.58 10.71 13.27
C ILE A 331 -10.84 10.85 12.43
N PHE A 332 -11.13 9.89 11.57
CA PHE A 332 -12.37 9.79 10.82
C PHE A 332 -12.96 8.41 11.09
N ALA A 333 -14.00 8.39 11.91
CA ALA A 333 -14.76 7.19 12.24
C ALA A 333 -16.13 7.22 11.55
N ASP A 334 -16.60 6.05 11.15
CA ASP A 334 -17.91 5.85 10.54
C ASP A 334 -18.39 4.45 10.84
N ASP A 335 -19.71 4.27 10.92
CA ASP A 335 -20.38 3.01 11.25
C ASP A 335 -19.71 2.24 12.41
N ALA A 336 -20.18 2.55 13.61
CA ALA A 336 -19.52 2.10 14.81
C ALA A 336 -19.95 0.69 15.26
N TRP A 337 -19.40 0.26 16.40
CA TRP A 337 -19.79 -0.99 17.04
C TRP A 337 -20.48 -0.71 18.38
N MET A 338 -21.50 -1.50 18.71
CA MET A 338 -22.16 -1.50 20.01
C MET A 338 -22.20 -2.91 20.61
N GLY A 339 -22.51 -2.99 21.90
CA GLY A 339 -22.71 -4.29 22.58
C GLY A 339 -21.41 -5.01 22.96
N TRP A 340 -20.33 -4.26 23.21
CA TRP A 340 -19.10 -4.82 23.79
C TRP A 340 -19.39 -5.45 25.17
N ASP A 341 -18.57 -6.43 25.54
CA ASP A 341 -18.66 -7.14 26.81
C ASP A 341 -17.77 -6.49 27.88
N ARG A 342 -18.00 -6.83 29.15
CA ARG A 342 -17.21 -6.32 30.28
C ARG A 342 -15.75 -6.79 30.24
N ASP A 343 -15.49 -7.90 29.55
CA ASP A 343 -14.15 -8.47 29.40
C ASP A 343 -13.35 -7.77 28.28
N ASP A 344 -13.97 -6.82 27.56
CA ASP A 344 -13.30 -6.01 26.55
C ASP A 344 -12.49 -4.87 27.15
N THR A 345 -11.30 -4.66 26.58
CA THR A 345 -10.52 -3.45 26.85
C THR A 345 -10.99 -2.38 25.88
N ILE A 346 -11.70 -1.38 26.41
CA ILE A 346 -12.20 -0.25 25.64
C ILE A 346 -11.15 0.84 25.64
N PHE A 347 -10.64 1.25 24.48
CA PHE A 347 -9.63 2.30 24.37
C PHE A 347 -10.24 3.67 24.07
N ALA A 348 -11.26 3.71 23.23
CA ALA A 348 -12.00 4.93 22.94
C ALA A 348 -13.44 4.65 22.52
N THR A 349 -14.32 5.59 22.85
CA THR A 349 -15.75 5.59 22.48
C THR A 349 -16.13 6.91 21.82
N THR A 350 -17.33 6.99 21.26
CA THR A 350 -17.97 8.26 20.91
C THR A 350 -18.22 9.12 22.15
N LYS A 351 -18.48 10.42 21.96
CA LYS A 351 -18.71 11.39 23.06
C LYS A 351 -19.88 11.01 23.99
N ASP A 352 -20.89 10.32 23.47
CA ASP A 352 -22.03 9.84 24.24
C ASP A 352 -21.80 8.46 24.88
N ASN A 353 -20.60 7.89 24.70
CA ASN A 353 -20.17 6.60 25.23
C ASN A 353 -21.04 5.40 24.81
N LYS A 354 -21.77 5.51 23.69
CA LYS A 354 -22.62 4.43 23.20
C LYS A 354 -21.95 3.53 22.19
N GLU A 355 -20.98 4.06 21.47
CA GLU A 355 -20.35 3.41 20.33
C GLU A 355 -18.84 3.28 20.54
N LEU A 356 -18.32 2.12 20.18
CA LEU A 356 -16.91 1.78 20.25
C LEU A 356 -16.17 2.42 19.08
N VAL A 357 -15.12 3.20 19.37
CA VAL A 357 -14.21 3.73 18.34
C VAL A 357 -13.00 2.82 18.19
N VAL A 358 -12.41 2.39 19.31
CA VAL A 358 -11.32 1.41 19.34
C VAL A 358 -11.45 0.56 20.61
N GLY A 359 -11.39 -0.76 20.45
CA GLY A 359 -11.33 -1.72 21.57
C GLY A 359 -10.54 -2.96 21.22
N ALA A 360 -10.29 -3.80 22.22
CA ALA A 360 -9.66 -5.09 22.02
C ALA A 360 -10.20 -6.18 22.94
N ARG A 361 -10.14 -7.43 22.44
CA ARG A 361 -10.52 -8.63 23.17
C ARG A 361 -9.44 -9.69 23.09
N GLN A 362 -8.98 -10.16 24.24
CA GLN A 362 -8.10 -11.33 24.30
C GLN A 362 -8.87 -12.61 23.95
N TYR A 363 -8.32 -13.44 23.07
CA TYR A 363 -8.90 -14.74 22.75
C TYR A 363 -7.83 -15.82 22.61
N GLY A 364 -7.83 -16.77 23.54
CA GLY A 364 -6.73 -17.73 23.66
C GLY A 364 -5.40 -17.00 23.86
N LYS A 365 -4.42 -17.29 23.01
CA LYS A 365 -3.07 -16.68 23.09
C LYS A 365 -2.96 -15.35 22.33
N GLY A 366 -3.92 -15.00 21.49
CA GLY A 366 -3.88 -13.82 20.62
C GLY A 366 -4.96 -12.79 20.94
N LEU A 367 -5.14 -11.83 20.05
CA LEU A 367 -5.93 -10.63 20.29
C LEU A 367 -6.77 -10.22 19.08
N TYR A 368 -8.00 -9.78 19.31
CA TYR A 368 -8.77 -8.98 18.37
C TYR A 368 -8.64 -7.50 18.73
N ILE A 369 -8.37 -6.66 17.75
CA ILE A 369 -8.44 -5.20 17.84
C ILE A 369 -9.51 -4.76 16.86
N ILE A 370 -10.50 -4.01 17.34
CA ILE A 370 -11.65 -3.59 16.56
C ILE A 370 -11.73 -2.09 16.58
N THR A 371 -11.89 -1.51 15.40
CA THR A 371 -12.01 -0.08 15.24
C THR A 371 -13.19 0.28 14.36
N SER A 372 -13.53 1.57 14.34
CA SER A 372 -14.56 2.14 13.47
C SER A 372 -13.95 3.16 12.50
N LEU A 373 -12.72 2.92 12.07
CA LEU A 373 -12.00 3.80 11.14
C LEU A 373 -12.53 3.61 9.74
N ARG A 374 -12.97 4.72 9.14
CA ARG A 374 -13.31 4.77 7.72
C ARG A 374 -12.07 5.14 6.91
N ASN A 375 -11.62 4.23 6.06
CA ASN A 375 -10.39 4.34 5.26
C ASN A 375 -10.66 4.17 3.75
N ASP A 376 -11.78 4.68 3.28
CA ASP A 376 -12.28 4.57 1.90
C ASP A 376 -11.60 5.49 0.88
N SER A 377 -10.92 6.55 1.36
CA SER A 377 -10.34 7.58 0.49
C SER A 377 -8.95 8.00 0.96
N GLN A 378 -8.25 8.75 0.09
CA GLN A 378 -6.97 9.36 0.46
C GLN A 378 -7.11 10.27 1.67
N TYR A 379 -8.18 11.06 1.72
CA TYR A 379 -8.42 12.03 2.77
C TYR A 379 -8.65 11.34 4.11
N THR A 380 -9.63 10.45 4.18
CA THR A 380 -10.01 9.74 5.42
C THR A 380 -8.86 8.89 5.95
N THR A 381 -8.15 8.18 5.05
CA THR A 381 -6.94 7.44 5.43
C THR A 381 -5.82 8.35 5.93
N SER A 382 -5.58 9.51 5.29
CA SER A 382 -4.52 10.42 5.73
C SER A 382 -4.80 11.01 7.12
N VAL A 383 -6.07 11.27 7.43
CA VAL A 383 -6.52 11.69 8.77
C VAL A 383 -6.31 10.55 9.77
N ASN A 384 -6.66 9.31 9.42
CA ASN A 384 -6.53 8.15 10.29
C ASN A 384 -5.10 7.60 10.44
N LYS A 385 -4.17 8.00 9.56
CA LYS A 385 -2.82 7.45 9.50
C LYS A 385 -2.11 7.40 10.86
N PRO A 386 -2.09 8.46 11.68
CA PRO A 386 -1.43 8.40 12.99
C PRO A 386 -2.01 7.32 13.91
N LEU A 387 -3.33 7.09 13.89
CA LEU A 387 -3.98 6.04 14.68
C LEU A 387 -3.69 4.65 14.11
N ILE A 388 -3.68 4.50 12.79
CA ILE A 388 -3.27 3.26 12.12
C ILE A 388 -1.86 2.87 12.57
N GLU A 389 -0.92 3.83 12.59
CA GLU A 389 0.45 3.60 13.08
C GLU A 389 0.45 3.16 14.55
N ASN A 390 -0.29 3.84 15.43
CA ASN A 390 -0.42 3.45 16.84
C ASN A 390 -1.01 2.05 17.03
N ILE A 391 -2.03 1.67 16.24
CA ILE A 391 -2.62 0.34 16.28
C ILE A 391 -1.61 -0.72 15.81
N VAL A 392 -0.80 -0.46 14.79
CA VAL A 392 0.26 -1.37 14.36
C VAL A 392 1.30 -1.56 15.47
N HIS A 393 1.74 -0.47 16.11
CA HIS A 393 2.67 -0.54 17.25
C HIS A 393 2.10 -1.36 18.40
N TYR A 394 0.83 -1.11 18.75
CA TYR A 394 0.14 -1.88 19.77
C TYR A 394 0.04 -3.36 19.37
N ALA A 395 -0.49 -3.69 18.19
CA ALA A 395 -0.63 -5.06 17.70
C ALA A 395 0.70 -5.84 17.73
N VAL A 396 1.81 -5.23 17.29
CA VAL A 396 3.13 -5.85 17.33
C VAL A 396 3.63 -6.09 18.75
N SER A 397 3.33 -5.18 19.69
CA SER A 397 3.67 -5.35 21.11
C SER A 397 2.95 -6.53 21.78
N GLN A 398 1.83 -6.99 21.20
CA GLN A 398 1.03 -8.10 21.71
C GLN A 398 1.48 -9.45 21.15
N LEU A 399 2.33 -9.47 20.13
CA LEU A 399 2.92 -10.70 19.60
C LEU A 399 3.97 -11.24 20.57
N LYS A 400 3.82 -12.51 20.95
CA LYS A 400 4.71 -13.21 21.89
C LYS A 400 6.02 -13.67 21.25
#